data_AF-A0A5E4IZN7-F1
#
_entry.id   AF-A0A5E4IZN7-F1
#
_cell.length_a   1.000
_cell.length_b   1.000
_cell.length_c   1.000
_cell.angle_alpha   90.00
_cell.angle_beta   90.00
_cell.angle_gamma   90.00
#
_symmetry.space_group_name_H-M   'P 1'
#
loop_
_entity.id
_entity.type
_entity.pdbx_description
1 polymer ?
#
loop_
_entity_poly.entity_id
_entity_poly.type
_entity_poly.pdbx_seq_one_letter_code
_entity_poly.pdbx_strand_id
1 'polypeptide(L)'
;MADDLYGPGQQEIDKLYLRLERDAKQGGYNLNPDVEFVKGLAKGLLVNEMRYGYRACPCRLASDDKIQDKDIICPCNYRDADVAEFGACYCALYVSGAVLKGDKELGSIPERRPPAEERQKPGKASGPELSAAGFMKL
;
A
#
# COMPACT_ATOMS: atom_id res chain seq x y z
N MET A 1 14.62 -27.40 6.43
CA MET A 1 14.11 -27.53 5.05
C MET A 1 12.66 -28.04 5.07
N ALA A 2 11.77 -27.35 5.78
CA ALA A 2 10.34 -27.69 5.89
C ALA A 2 9.42 -26.49 5.55
N ASP A 3 9.99 -25.32 5.32
CA ASP A 3 9.25 -24.08 5.02
C ASP A 3 8.77 -23.99 3.56
N ASP A 4 9.19 -24.93 2.71
CA ASP A 4 8.85 -24.95 1.27
C ASP A 4 7.51 -25.64 0.96
N LEU A 5 6.80 -26.21 1.94
CA LEU A 5 5.60 -27.01 1.67
C LEU A 5 4.27 -26.23 1.70
N TYR A 6 4.24 -24.97 2.17
CA TYR A 6 2.97 -24.23 2.34
C TYR A 6 3.02 -22.71 2.09
N GLY A 7 4.00 -22.19 1.34
CA GLY A 7 4.08 -20.76 1.03
C GLY A 7 5.12 -20.42 -0.06
N PRO A 8 5.30 -19.13 -0.39
CA PRO A 8 6.29 -18.70 -1.37
C PRO A 8 7.71 -18.99 -0.88
N GLY A 9 8.56 -19.49 -1.76
CA GLY A 9 9.96 -19.81 -1.45
C GLY A 9 10.84 -18.57 -1.34
N GLN A 10 12.02 -18.70 -0.72
CA GLN A 10 12.94 -17.58 -0.51
C GLN A 10 13.33 -16.85 -1.80
N GLN A 11 13.54 -17.59 -2.89
CA GLN A 11 13.88 -17.01 -4.19
C GLN A 11 12.74 -16.14 -4.76
N GLU A 12 11.49 -16.49 -4.51
CA GLU A 12 10.33 -15.70 -4.95
C GLU A 12 10.21 -14.41 -4.14
N ILE A 13 10.45 -14.51 -2.83
CA ILE A 13 10.50 -13.37 -1.92
C ILE A 13 11.59 -12.38 -2.34
N ASP A 14 12.81 -12.87 -2.59
CA ASP A 14 13.93 -12.03 -3.04
C ASP A 14 13.65 -11.38 -4.40
N LYS A 15 13.06 -12.13 -5.34
CA LYS A 15 12.64 -11.58 -6.64
C LYS A 15 11.61 -10.47 -6.48
N LEU A 16 10.60 -10.65 -5.61
CA LEU A 16 9.61 -9.61 -5.37
C LEU A 16 10.22 -8.40 -4.66
N TYR A 17 11.09 -8.61 -3.67
CA TYR A 17 11.84 -7.53 -3.01
C TYR A 17 12.58 -6.65 -4.03
N LEU A 18 13.37 -7.26 -4.92
CA LEU A 18 14.13 -6.53 -5.95
C LEU A 18 13.22 -5.80 -6.94
N ARG A 19 12.05 -6.37 -7.25
CA ARG A 19 11.04 -5.68 -8.07
C ARG A 19 10.47 -4.48 -7.33
N LEU A 20 10.03 -4.64 -6.07
CA LEU A 20 9.49 -3.56 -5.25
C LEU A 20 10.51 -2.42 -5.11
N GLU A 21 11.78 -2.73 -4.89
CA GLU A 21 12.84 -1.72 -4.74
C GLU A 21 13.01 -0.92 -6.04
N ARG A 22 13.07 -1.62 -7.18
CA ARG A 22 13.17 -0.99 -8.50
C ARG A 22 11.97 -0.11 -8.81
N ASP A 23 10.76 -0.64 -8.63
CA ASP A 23 9.51 0.05 -8.94
C ASP A 23 9.34 1.28 -8.02
N ALA A 24 9.72 1.16 -6.73
CA ALA A 24 9.75 2.28 -5.80
C ALA A 24 10.69 3.40 -6.31
N LYS A 25 11.95 3.07 -6.61
CA LYS A 25 12.94 4.05 -7.09
C LYS A 25 12.49 4.72 -8.39
N GLN A 26 11.98 3.95 -9.35
CA GLN A 26 11.47 4.49 -10.62
C GLN A 26 10.25 5.39 -10.43
N GLY A 27 9.40 5.09 -9.44
CA GLY A 27 8.25 5.90 -9.08
C GLY A 27 8.55 7.09 -8.16
N GLY A 28 9.81 7.30 -7.74
CA GLY A 28 10.18 8.37 -6.81
C GLY A 28 9.87 8.07 -5.33
N TYR A 29 9.67 6.80 -4.98
CA TYR A 29 9.43 6.32 -3.62
C TYR A 29 10.64 5.57 -3.06
N ASN A 30 10.65 5.38 -1.74
CA ASN A 30 11.66 4.59 -1.05
C ASN A 30 10.97 3.44 -0.31
N LEU A 31 11.65 2.28 -0.24
CA LEU A 31 11.28 1.23 0.69
C LEU A 31 11.88 1.49 2.07
N ASN A 32 11.30 0.87 3.09
CA ASN A 32 11.89 0.81 4.43
C ASN A 32 13.32 0.28 4.39
N PRO A 33 14.28 0.89 5.11
CA PRO A 33 15.68 0.47 5.11
C PRO A 33 15.91 -0.92 5.75
N ASP A 34 14.98 -1.43 6.57
CA ASP A 34 15.05 -2.78 7.11
C ASP A 34 14.66 -3.83 6.05
N VAL A 35 15.68 -4.42 5.43
CA VAL A 35 15.53 -5.39 4.32
C VAL A 35 14.74 -6.63 4.74
N GLU A 36 14.97 -7.17 5.94
CA GLU A 36 14.30 -8.39 6.40
C GLU A 36 12.83 -8.11 6.73
N PHE A 37 12.53 -6.94 7.29
CA PHE A 37 11.17 -6.46 7.46
C PHE A 37 10.44 -6.34 6.11
N VAL A 38 11.07 -5.70 5.11
CA VAL A 38 10.50 -5.57 3.76
C VAL A 38 10.27 -6.93 3.11
N LYS A 39 11.21 -7.89 3.26
CA LYS A 39 11.03 -9.25 2.75
C LYS A 39 9.88 -9.99 3.45
N GLY A 40 9.67 -9.75 4.75
CA GLY A 40 8.48 -10.22 5.47
C GLY A 40 7.18 -9.70 4.84
N LEU A 41 7.11 -8.41 4.50
CA LEU A 41 5.97 -7.83 3.79
C LEU A 41 5.83 -8.37 2.36
N ALA A 42 6.93 -8.57 1.65
CA ALA A 42 6.94 -9.19 0.32
C ALA A 42 6.38 -10.62 0.37
N LYS A 43 6.77 -11.42 1.38
CA LYS A 43 6.19 -12.73 1.65
C LYS A 43 4.69 -12.64 1.87
N GLY A 44 4.23 -11.69 2.70
CA GLY A 44 2.80 -11.46 2.93
C GLY A 44 2.02 -11.10 1.66
N LEU A 45 2.61 -10.27 0.79
CA LEU A 45 2.05 -9.91 -0.51
C LEU A 45 1.90 -11.14 -1.42
N LEU A 46 2.93 -11.99 -1.50
CA LEU A 46 2.89 -13.23 -2.29
C LEU A 46 1.86 -14.21 -1.74
N VAL A 47 1.79 -14.38 -0.42
CA VAL A 47 0.78 -15.24 0.23
C VAL A 47 -0.64 -14.74 -0.11
N ASN A 48 -0.89 -13.42 -0.06
CA ASN A 48 -2.18 -12.86 -0.45
C ASN A 48 -2.46 -13.03 -1.94
N GLU A 49 -1.45 -12.93 -2.81
CA GLU A 49 -1.59 -13.20 -4.23
C GLU A 49 -1.95 -14.66 -4.51
N MET A 50 -1.34 -15.60 -3.81
CA MET A 50 -1.69 -17.03 -3.90
C MET A 50 -3.11 -17.32 -3.41
N ARG A 51 -3.57 -16.61 -2.36
CA ARG A 51 -4.90 -16.82 -1.77
C ARG A 51 -6.02 -16.21 -2.59
N TYR A 52 -5.86 -14.95 -2.99
CA TYR A 52 -6.95 -14.12 -3.54
C TYR A 52 -6.77 -13.81 -5.04
N GLY A 53 -5.62 -14.16 -5.63
CA GLY A 53 -5.28 -13.82 -7.03
C GLY A 53 -4.86 -12.36 -7.23
N TYR A 54 -4.60 -11.61 -6.15
CA TYR A 54 -4.07 -10.26 -6.18
C TYR A 54 -3.27 -9.93 -4.92
N ARG A 55 -2.29 -9.03 -5.04
CA ARG A 55 -1.44 -8.56 -3.95
C ARG A 55 -2.18 -7.59 -3.01
N ALA A 56 -3.17 -8.11 -2.28
CA ALA A 56 -3.83 -7.37 -1.20
C ALA A 56 -2.81 -6.95 -0.14
N CYS A 57 -2.98 -5.75 0.44
CA CYS A 57 -2.11 -5.21 1.49
C CYS A 57 -1.92 -6.25 2.63
N PRO A 58 -0.67 -6.63 2.97
CA PRO A 58 -0.41 -7.72 3.91
C PRO A 58 -0.78 -7.40 5.36
N CYS A 59 -1.02 -6.11 5.67
CA CYS A 59 -1.39 -5.63 7.00
C CYS A 59 -2.88 -5.26 7.12
N ARG A 60 -3.70 -5.59 6.10
CA ARG A 60 -5.15 -5.39 6.11
C ARG A 60 -5.86 -6.68 5.80
N LEU A 61 -7.08 -6.83 6.33
CA LEU A 61 -7.93 -7.96 6.00
C LEU A 61 -8.53 -7.75 4.60
N ALA A 62 -8.19 -8.65 3.68
CA ALA A 62 -8.81 -8.74 2.36
C ALA A 62 -10.20 -9.36 2.45
N SER A 63 -11.08 -8.97 1.53
CA SER A 63 -12.45 -9.49 1.42
C SER A 63 -12.60 -10.64 0.42
N ASP A 64 -11.52 -11.03 -0.27
CA ASP A 64 -11.54 -11.98 -1.40
C ASP A 64 -12.42 -11.51 -2.58
N ASP A 65 -12.68 -10.21 -2.64
CA ASP A 65 -13.36 -9.54 -3.74
C ASP A 65 -12.45 -8.42 -4.26
N LYS A 66 -11.83 -8.67 -5.42
CA LYS A 66 -10.89 -7.72 -6.05
C LYS A 66 -11.51 -6.35 -6.31
N ILE A 67 -12.83 -6.27 -6.54
CA ILE A 67 -13.50 -4.98 -6.77
C ILE A 67 -13.58 -4.22 -5.45
N GLN A 68 -13.95 -4.89 -4.35
CA GLN A 68 -14.04 -4.29 -3.02
C GLN A 68 -12.67 -3.95 -2.40
N ASP A 69 -11.63 -4.69 -2.78
CA ASP A 69 -10.27 -4.52 -2.27
C ASP A 69 -9.37 -3.68 -3.18
N LYS A 70 -9.89 -3.14 -4.28
CA LYS A 70 -9.10 -2.34 -5.22
C LYS A 70 -8.32 -1.22 -4.52
N ASP A 71 -8.89 -0.65 -3.46
CA ASP A 71 -8.27 0.40 -2.65
C ASP A 71 -7.07 -0.06 -1.83
N ILE A 72 -6.96 -1.37 -1.54
CA ILE A 72 -5.89 -1.99 -0.75
C ILE A 72 -4.96 -2.92 -1.55
N ILE A 73 -5.13 -3.04 -2.87
CA ILE A 73 -4.13 -3.71 -3.72
C ILE A 73 -2.83 -2.91 -3.65
N CYS A 74 -1.71 -3.57 -3.37
CA CYS A 74 -0.41 -2.91 -3.18
C CYS A 74 0.20 -2.45 -4.53
N PRO A 75 0.64 -1.18 -4.67
CA PRO A 75 0.54 -0.08 -3.70
C PRO A 75 -0.90 0.47 -3.57
N CYS A 76 -1.39 0.59 -2.34
CA CYS A 76 -2.77 0.98 -2.04
C CYS A 76 -3.01 2.49 -2.21
N ASN A 77 -4.28 2.89 -2.35
CA ASN A 77 -4.70 4.29 -2.54
C ASN A 77 -4.27 5.22 -1.39
N TYR A 78 -4.02 4.67 -0.20
CA TYR A 78 -3.66 5.43 1.00
C TYR A 78 -2.16 5.75 1.09
N ARG A 79 -1.31 5.06 0.32
CA ARG A 79 0.16 5.12 0.46
C ARG A 79 0.68 6.55 0.40
N ASP A 80 0.25 7.32 -0.60
CA ASP A 80 0.86 8.62 -0.88
C ASP A 80 0.55 9.63 0.22
N ALA A 81 -0.72 9.67 0.66
CA ALA A 81 -1.15 10.52 1.78
C ALA A 81 -0.48 10.09 3.09
N ASP A 82 -0.38 8.78 3.35
CA ASP A 82 0.31 8.24 4.53
C ASP A 82 1.80 8.62 4.55
N VAL A 83 2.51 8.44 3.45
CA VAL A 83 3.94 8.77 3.34
C VAL A 83 4.15 10.28 3.48
N ALA A 84 3.30 11.11 2.88
CA ALA A 84 3.41 12.56 2.95
C ALA A 84 3.18 13.09 4.38
N GLU A 85 2.14 12.60 5.07
CA GLU A 85 1.77 13.11 6.40
C GLU A 85 2.58 12.45 7.52
N PHE A 86 2.69 11.13 7.50
CA PHE A 86 3.27 10.35 8.59
C PHE A 86 4.68 9.87 8.32
N GLY A 87 5.15 9.94 7.07
CA GLY A 87 6.50 9.51 6.69
C GLY A 87 6.60 8.04 6.31
N ALA A 88 5.52 7.27 6.39
CA ALA A 88 5.45 5.88 5.96
C ALA A 88 4.02 5.50 5.60
N CYS A 89 3.83 4.53 4.69
CA CYS A 89 2.52 3.93 4.47
C CYS A 89 2.10 3.06 5.67
N TYR A 90 0.82 2.68 5.77
CA TYR A 90 0.29 1.91 6.91
C TYR A 90 1.10 0.66 7.31
N CYS A 91 1.56 -0.13 6.34
CA CYS A 91 2.40 -1.31 6.62
C CYS A 91 3.89 -1.01 6.79
N ALA A 92 4.28 0.27 6.72
CA ALA A 92 5.66 0.74 6.68
C ALA A 92 6.53 0.14 5.56
N LEU A 93 5.94 -0.35 4.45
CA LEU A 93 6.69 -0.80 3.27
C LEU A 93 7.39 0.36 2.56
N TYR A 94 6.62 1.42 2.29
CA TYR A 94 7.11 2.65 1.66
C TYR A 94 7.33 3.72 2.72
N VAL A 95 8.45 4.43 2.63
CA VAL A 95 8.84 5.47 3.57
C VAL A 95 9.25 6.75 2.86
N SER A 96 9.15 7.87 3.56
CA SER A 96 9.63 9.17 3.12
C SER A 96 11.15 9.21 3.11
N GLY A 97 11.72 10.18 2.36
CA GLY A 97 13.17 10.40 2.37
C GLY A 97 13.72 10.77 3.74
N ALA A 98 12.94 11.45 4.59
CA ALA A 98 13.35 11.79 5.96
C ALA A 98 13.50 10.53 6.82
N VAL A 99 12.55 9.59 6.73
CA VAL A 99 12.65 8.30 7.43
C VAL A 99 13.81 7.48 6.90
N LEU A 100 14.01 7.41 5.57
CA LEU A 100 15.12 6.68 4.98
C LEU A 100 16.48 7.19 5.47
N LYS A 101 16.63 8.50 5.66
CA LYS A 101 17.87 9.14 6.15
C LYS A 101 18.05 9.02 7.66
N GLY A 102 17.02 8.61 8.41
CA GLY A 102 17.00 8.61 9.86
C GLY A 102 16.67 9.96 10.49
N ASP A 103 16.25 10.96 9.69
CA ASP A 103 15.86 12.29 10.18
C ASP A 103 14.47 12.27 10.87
N LYS A 104 13.70 11.22 10.63
CA LYS A 104 12.38 10.98 11.25
C LYS A 104 12.25 9.52 11.64
N GLU A 105 11.86 9.27 12.88
CA GLU A 105 11.58 7.91 13.36
C GLU A 105 10.24 7.40 12.83
N LEU A 106 10.16 6.08 12.61
CA LEU A 106 8.90 5.41 12.30
C LEU A 106 7.99 5.38 13.54
N GLY A 107 6.72 5.69 13.35
CA GLY A 107 5.69 5.59 14.38
C GLY A 107 4.46 4.85 13.87
N SER A 108 3.53 4.55 14.77
CA SER A 108 2.20 4.11 14.37
C SER A 108 1.46 5.22 13.62
N ILE A 109 0.67 4.84 12.62
CA ILE A 109 -0.14 5.76 11.84
C ILE A 109 -1.61 5.31 11.91
N PRO A 110 -2.59 6.22 11.78
CA PRO A 110 -4.00 5.84 11.77
C PRO A 110 -4.35 5.02 10.52
N GLU A 111 -5.33 4.13 10.64
CA GLU A 111 -5.93 3.48 9.48
C GLU A 111 -6.82 4.48 8.72
N ARG A 112 -6.41 4.84 7.49
CA ARG A 112 -7.19 5.73 6.61
C ARG A 112 -8.31 5.03 5.87
N ARG A 113 -8.26 3.70 5.74
CA ARG A 113 -9.32 2.93 5.08
C ARG A 113 -10.60 3.03 5.90
N PRO A 114 -11.70 3.55 5.35
CA PRO A 114 -12.96 3.59 6.06
C PRO A 114 -13.51 2.18 6.38
N PRO A 115 -14.33 2.04 7.43
CA PRO A 115 -15.07 0.81 7.72
C PRO A 115 -15.87 0.30 6.52
N ALA A 116 -16.20 -0.99 6.51
CA ALA A 116 -16.88 -1.63 5.38
C ALA A 116 -18.25 -0.98 5.09
N GLU A 117 -18.96 -0.59 6.13
CA GLU A 117 -20.27 0.05 6.09
C GLU A 117 -20.23 1.40 5.37
N GLU A 118 -19.10 2.10 5.41
CA GLU A 118 -18.91 3.38 4.73
C GLU A 118 -18.48 3.21 3.27
N ARG A 119 -17.68 2.18 2.97
CA ARG A 119 -17.23 1.88 1.60
C ARG A 119 -18.35 1.37 0.69
N GLN A 120 -19.35 0.71 1.26
CA GLN A 120 -20.46 0.09 0.52
C GLN A 120 -21.61 1.06 0.20
N LYS A 121 -21.55 2.32 0.65
CA LYS A 121 -22.59 3.31 0.36
C LYS A 121 -22.50 3.73 -1.12
N PRO A 122 -23.55 3.54 -1.93
CA PRO A 122 -23.55 4.05 -3.30
C PRO A 122 -23.54 5.58 -3.27
N GLY A 123 -22.46 6.18 -3.77
CA GLY A 123 -22.36 7.63 -4.01
C GLY A 123 -21.59 8.42 -2.96
N LYS A 124 -20.27 8.48 -3.14
CA LYS A 124 -19.47 9.71 -3.01
C LYS A 124 -18.14 9.47 -3.73
N ALA A 125 -18.16 9.60 -5.05
CA ALA A 125 -16.93 9.91 -5.76
C ALA A 125 -16.51 11.29 -5.23
N SER A 126 -15.48 11.33 -4.38
CA SER A 126 -14.84 12.57 -3.97
C SER A 126 -14.01 13.11 -5.14
N GLY A 127 -14.69 13.61 -6.18
CA GLY A 127 -14.12 14.57 -7.11
C GLY A 127 -14.46 15.98 -6.62
N PRO A 128 -13.60 16.98 -6.87
CA PRO A 128 -13.92 18.35 -6.47
C PRO A 128 -15.20 18.80 -7.17
N GLU A 129 -16.18 19.29 -6.41
CA GLU A 129 -17.32 20.02 -6.95
C GLU A 129 -16.78 21.25 -7.68
N LEU A 130 -16.86 21.22 -9.03
CA LEU A 130 -16.74 22.43 -9.82
C LEU A 130 -17.94 23.31 -9.50
N SER A 131 -17.72 24.26 -8.59
CA SER A 131 -18.65 25.35 -8.32
C SER A 131 -18.88 26.13 -9.62
N ALA A 132 -20.10 26.05 -10.15
CA ALA A 132 -20.55 26.91 -11.23
C ALA A 132 -20.87 28.31 -10.66
N ALA A 133 -19.82 29.08 -10.39
CA ALA A 133 -19.90 30.53 -10.27
C ALA A 133 -19.53 31.15 -11.63
N GLY A 134 -20.49 31.84 -12.25
CA GLY A 134 -20.48 32.18 -13.66
C GLY A 134 -19.63 33.37 -14.10
N PHE A 135 -19.62 33.59 -15.42
CA PHE A 135 -19.32 34.84 -16.12
C PHE A 135 -20.11 34.77 -17.44
N MET A 136 -21.28 35.40 -17.53
CA MET A 136 -21.54 36.78 -17.95
C MET A 136 -21.34 37.01 -19.46
N LYS A 137 -22.47 37.26 -20.10
CA LYS A 137 -22.73 37.83 -21.44
C LYS A 137 -21.57 38.61 -22.09
N LEU A 138 -21.36 38.34 -23.38
CA LEU A 138 -21.29 39.36 -24.44
C LEU A 138 -22.05 38.84 -25.66
#